data_AF-A0A3P3XGD8-F1
#
_entry.id   AF-A0A3P3XGD8-F1
#
_cell.length_a   1.000
_cell.length_b   1.000
_cell.length_c   1.000
_cell.angle_alpha   90.00
_cell.angle_beta   90.00
_cell.angle_gamma   90.00
#
_symmetry.space_group_name_H-M   'P 1'
#
loop_
_entity.id
_entity.type
_entity.pdbx_description
1 polymer ?
#
loop_
_entity_poly.entity_id
_entity_poly.type
_entity_poly.pdbx_seq_one_letter_code
_entity_poly.pdbx_strand_id
1 'polypeptide(L)'
;MNKLWQRIGRPVLFAGMIAVLLAGLAGCDLFLSPQGSSAVVFAVDSKNGNVYEIDADKAESAAVPLVSTQQNATGKMIISGTKAFLAVASWQNTSPGLYWFDLSSKTPAVAQIGPKISAQYICIASSTKGYVSSADWAGTYANAVYPFNPSSPSAGFGTAISGFDAGFYPQDVAYVDDGNGTGRVFVADNGNGKVYRLNAEGTLVEKSFAASAGGTTGLLAGEFDSNGDGVAEAGVFVANSGGYDANWNPLPGSIDFIPLGASSDADVVVVQSDLSATALAFLDATHLAATSYGHTWLIDLSKLASDASRLTEIKTSSGASFGSMDIAVREGYAYVPDGAQTVYRFGLNSPTTAIPTGKSGEMITNIAVRQ
;
A
#
# COMPACT_ATOMS: atom_id res chain seq x y z
N MET A 1 -27.48 86.32 -19.78
CA MET A 1 -26.25 86.10 -20.59
C MET A 1 -26.35 84.78 -21.35
N ASN A 2 -25.43 84.53 -22.29
CA ASN A 2 -25.15 83.36 -23.13
C ASN A 2 -25.84 82.00 -22.80
N LYS A 3 -26.23 81.16 -23.78
CA LYS A 3 -26.36 81.30 -25.26
C LYS A 3 -27.12 80.07 -25.82
N LEU A 4 -27.98 80.27 -26.85
CA LEU A 4 -28.52 79.28 -27.84
C LEU A 4 -29.31 78.04 -27.26
N TRP A 5 -30.46 77.57 -27.77
CA TRP A 5 -30.90 77.19 -29.13
C TRP A 5 -30.16 75.94 -29.66
N GLN A 6 -30.74 74.85 -30.19
CA GLN A 6 -32.12 74.35 -30.46
C GLN A 6 -32.01 72.78 -30.61
N ARG A 7 -33.02 71.89 -30.83
CA ARG A 7 -34.46 71.94 -31.20
C ARG A 7 -35.20 70.61 -30.83
N ILE A 8 -36.49 70.53 -31.22
CA ILE A 8 -37.37 69.38 -31.62
C ILE A 8 -36.66 67.99 -31.79
N GLY A 9 -37.27 66.83 -31.45
CA GLY A 9 -38.64 66.57 -30.96
C GLY A 9 -39.03 65.07 -30.73
N ARG A 10 -40.35 64.81 -30.66
CA ARG A 10 -41.08 63.53 -30.37
C ARG A 10 -41.27 62.63 -31.64
N PRO A 11 -41.84 61.39 -31.58
CA PRO A 11 -41.79 60.28 -30.60
C PRO A 11 -41.83 58.83 -31.24
N VAL A 12 -42.21 57.78 -30.48
CA VAL A 12 -43.14 56.65 -30.85
C VAL A 12 -42.64 55.26 -31.38
N LEU A 13 -42.93 54.22 -30.56
CA LEU A 13 -43.43 52.82 -30.78
C LEU A 13 -42.72 51.69 -31.57
N PHE A 14 -43.22 50.47 -31.23
CA PHE A 14 -43.08 49.11 -31.81
C PHE A 14 -41.70 48.43 -31.64
N ALA A 15 -41.51 47.23 -31.06
CA ALA A 15 -42.26 45.96 -30.91
C ALA A 15 -41.82 44.87 -31.92
N GLY A 16 -41.56 43.66 -31.41
CA GLY A 16 -41.12 42.47 -32.16
C GLY A 16 -41.57 41.18 -31.45
N MET A 17 -41.68 40.08 -32.19
CA MET A 17 -42.53 38.93 -31.82
C MET A 17 -41.78 37.67 -31.34
N ILE A 18 -42.52 36.67 -30.87
CA ILE A 18 -42.05 35.39 -30.30
C ILE A 18 -42.07 34.25 -31.35
N ALA A 19 -41.38 33.14 -31.05
CA ALA A 19 -41.32 31.84 -31.76
C ALA A 19 -40.22 31.76 -32.86
N VAL A 20 -39.65 30.58 -33.20
CA VAL A 20 -40.12 29.17 -33.04
C VAL A 20 -39.06 28.25 -32.41
N LEU A 21 -39.50 27.07 -31.94
CA LEU A 21 -38.75 25.94 -31.39
C LEU A 21 -37.53 25.49 -32.24
N LEU A 22 -36.59 24.81 -31.59
CA LEU A 22 -36.21 23.43 -31.99
C LEU A 22 -35.68 22.62 -30.78
N ALA A 23 -35.66 21.30 -30.91
CA ALA A 23 -35.40 20.38 -29.79
C ALA A 23 -33.90 20.23 -29.47
N GLY A 24 -33.58 20.22 -28.18
CA GLY A 24 -32.20 20.09 -27.67
C GLY A 24 -32.10 19.47 -26.28
N LEU A 25 -33.11 18.71 -25.82
CA LEU A 25 -33.10 18.03 -24.51
C LEU A 25 -32.30 16.71 -24.55
N ALA A 26 -31.05 16.81 -24.98
CA ALA A 26 -29.98 15.85 -24.70
C ALA A 26 -28.97 16.56 -23.78
N GLY A 27 -29.45 16.89 -22.56
CA GLY A 27 -28.77 17.83 -21.66
C GLY A 27 -29.23 17.75 -20.20
N CYS A 28 -29.86 16.65 -19.82
CA CYS A 28 -30.11 16.24 -18.44
C CYS A 28 -29.93 14.72 -18.35
N ASP A 29 -28.73 14.27 -18.69
CA ASP A 29 -28.27 13.00 -18.15
C ASP A 29 -28.26 13.13 -16.63
N LEU A 30 -29.19 12.43 -15.99
CA LEU A 30 -29.16 12.20 -14.54
C LEU A 30 -28.09 11.13 -14.20
N PHE A 31 -26.93 11.19 -14.87
CA PHE A 31 -25.74 10.51 -14.42
C PHE A 31 -25.34 11.12 -13.08
N LEU A 32 -25.68 10.39 -12.02
CA LEU A 32 -24.98 10.45 -10.75
C LEU A 32 -23.49 10.31 -11.06
N SER A 33 -22.79 11.45 -11.15
CA SER A 33 -21.35 11.47 -11.36
C SER A 33 -20.71 10.64 -10.24
N PRO A 34 -19.69 9.80 -10.52
CA PRO A 34 -18.92 9.16 -9.47
C PRO A 34 -18.51 10.23 -8.45
N GLN A 35 -18.94 10.07 -7.20
CA GLN A 35 -18.62 11.03 -6.16
C GLN A 35 -17.28 10.63 -5.55
N GLY A 36 -16.31 11.54 -5.64
CA GLY A 36 -14.94 11.32 -5.20
C GLY A 36 -14.03 10.72 -6.25
N SER A 37 -12.97 10.06 -5.78
CA SER A 37 -11.87 9.52 -6.56
C SER A 37 -12.29 8.29 -7.37
N SER A 38 -12.13 8.35 -8.69
CA SER A 38 -12.28 7.19 -9.59
C SER A 38 -10.99 6.40 -9.81
N ALA A 39 -9.85 6.87 -9.29
CA ALA A 39 -8.58 6.19 -9.47
C ALA A 39 -8.53 4.83 -8.76
N VAL A 40 -7.79 3.89 -9.37
CA VAL A 40 -7.59 2.54 -8.86
C VAL A 40 -6.19 2.38 -8.25
N VAL A 41 -5.21 3.15 -8.71
CA VAL A 41 -3.81 3.11 -8.24
C VAL A 41 -3.46 4.45 -7.59
N PHE A 42 -2.77 4.40 -6.45
CA PHE A 42 -2.42 5.55 -5.63
C PHE A 42 -0.95 5.46 -5.22
N ALA A 43 -0.18 6.52 -5.46
CA ALA A 43 1.22 6.62 -5.07
C ALA A 43 1.38 7.58 -3.89
N VAL A 44 2.26 7.22 -2.95
CA VAL A 44 2.54 8.00 -1.74
C VAL A 44 3.93 8.60 -1.83
N ASP A 45 4.00 9.93 -1.79
CA ASP A 45 5.22 10.68 -1.51
C ASP A 45 5.48 10.65 0.00
N SER A 46 6.29 9.68 0.41
CA SER A 46 6.65 9.42 1.79
C SER A 46 7.45 10.56 2.43
N LYS A 47 7.98 11.51 1.65
CA LYS A 47 8.77 12.64 2.16
C LYS A 47 7.90 13.83 2.58
N ASN A 48 6.83 14.15 1.86
CA ASN A 48 5.93 15.28 2.19
C ASN A 48 4.51 14.84 2.61
N GLY A 49 4.23 13.53 2.60
CA GLY A 49 2.95 12.96 3.04
C GLY A 49 1.81 13.13 2.04
N ASN A 50 2.13 13.33 0.77
CA ASN A 50 1.18 13.57 -0.30
C ASN A 50 0.74 12.24 -0.94
N VAL A 51 -0.55 12.12 -1.28
CA VAL A 51 -1.09 10.97 -2.04
C VAL A 51 -1.53 11.43 -3.41
N TYR A 52 -1.02 10.77 -4.47
CA TYR A 52 -1.32 11.06 -5.87
C TYR A 52 -2.16 9.93 -6.49
N GLU A 53 -3.11 10.30 -7.34
CA GLU A 53 -3.86 9.35 -8.17
C GLU A 53 -3.06 9.00 -9.43
N ILE A 54 -3.05 7.72 -9.81
CA ILE A 54 -2.45 7.24 -11.07
C ILE A 54 -3.54 6.75 -12.03
N ASP A 55 -3.50 7.28 -13.25
CA ASP A 55 -4.23 6.80 -14.41
C ASP A 55 -3.40 5.68 -15.06
N ALA A 56 -3.72 4.44 -14.71
CA ALA A 56 -3.00 3.26 -15.19
C ALA A 56 -3.11 3.07 -16.71
N ASP A 57 -4.24 3.43 -17.32
CA ASP A 57 -4.46 3.27 -18.76
C ASP A 57 -3.57 4.20 -19.58
N LYS A 58 -3.42 5.46 -19.14
CA LYS A 58 -2.52 6.44 -19.78
C LYS A 58 -1.07 6.34 -19.33
N ALA A 59 -0.79 5.64 -18.23
CA ALA A 59 0.49 5.67 -17.53
C ALA A 59 0.88 7.07 -17.03
N GLU A 60 -0.11 7.84 -16.53
CA GLU A 60 0.03 9.22 -16.06
C GLU A 60 -0.30 9.34 -14.56
N SER A 61 0.33 10.30 -13.87
CA SER A 61 0.00 10.67 -12.48
C SER A 61 -0.71 12.03 -12.41
N ALA A 62 -1.59 12.19 -11.42
CA ALA A 62 -2.26 13.45 -11.13
C ALA A 62 -1.26 14.58 -10.83
N ALA A 63 -1.44 15.73 -11.47
CA ALA A 63 -0.54 16.88 -11.33
C ALA A 63 -0.59 17.58 -9.96
N VAL A 64 -1.53 17.21 -9.08
CA VAL A 64 -1.77 17.76 -7.74
C VAL A 64 -2.18 16.57 -6.85
N PRO A 65 -1.70 16.47 -5.61
CA PRO A 65 -2.11 15.38 -4.73
C PRO A 65 -3.57 15.47 -4.32
N LEU A 66 -4.21 14.32 -4.17
CA LEU A 66 -5.60 14.16 -3.72
C LEU A 66 -5.76 14.58 -2.24
N VAL A 67 -4.76 14.24 -1.42
CA VAL A 67 -4.64 14.63 0.00
C VAL A 67 -3.18 14.79 0.40
N SER A 68 -2.96 15.45 1.55
CA SER A 68 -1.67 15.48 2.24
C SER A 68 -1.87 15.31 3.74
N THR A 69 -1.03 14.51 4.39
CA THR A 69 -0.94 14.44 5.87
C THR A 69 -0.22 15.65 6.45
N GLN A 70 0.54 16.40 5.63
CA GLN A 70 1.52 17.40 6.05
C GLN A 70 2.57 16.83 7.03
N GLN A 71 2.85 15.53 6.95
CA GLN A 71 3.87 14.82 7.73
C GLN A 71 4.83 14.10 6.78
N ASN A 72 6.10 14.05 7.16
CA ASN A 72 7.13 13.26 6.50
C ASN A 72 6.92 11.76 6.81
N ALA A 73 7.86 10.89 6.45
CA ALA A 73 7.90 9.47 6.80
C ALA A 73 6.55 8.73 6.73
N THR A 74 5.78 9.00 5.67
CA THR A 74 4.47 8.38 5.44
C THR A 74 4.69 7.01 4.78
N GLY A 75 4.32 5.94 5.48
CA GLY A 75 4.58 4.55 5.12
C GLY A 75 3.44 3.88 4.35
N LYS A 76 3.11 2.64 4.72
CA LYS A 76 2.16 1.78 4.03
C LYS A 76 0.79 2.46 3.89
N MET A 77 0.18 2.31 2.71
CA MET A 77 -1.20 2.70 2.44
C MET A 77 -2.04 1.47 2.05
N ILE A 78 -3.25 1.34 2.59
CA ILE A 78 -4.22 0.29 2.22
C ILE A 78 -5.60 0.92 2.04
N ILE A 79 -6.38 0.41 1.08
CA ILE A 79 -7.74 0.84 0.80
C ILE A 79 -8.71 -0.29 1.18
N SER A 80 -9.77 0.04 1.92
CA SER A 80 -10.87 -0.87 2.24
C SER A 80 -12.21 -0.19 1.90
N GLY A 81 -12.86 -0.68 0.84
CA GLY A 81 -14.04 -0.01 0.26
C GLY A 81 -13.72 1.42 -0.16
N THR A 82 -14.43 2.40 0.41
CA THR A 82 -14.16 3.83 0.15
C THR A 82 -13.08 4.44 1.03
N LYS A 83 -12.53 3.72 2.02
CA LYS A 83 -11.62 4.31 3.02
C LYS A 83 -10.18 3.94 2.73
N ALA A 84 -9.36 4.96 2.57
CA ALA A 84 -7.90 4.82 2.59
C ALA A 84 -7.40 4.93 4.02
N PHE A 85 -6.43 4.09 4.37
CA PHE A 85 -5.67 4.10 5.63
C PHE A 85 -4.19 4.27 5.31
N LEU A 86 -3.50 5.10 6.09
CA LEU A 86 -2.18 5.62 5.75
C LEU A 86 -1.32 5.73 7.02
N ALA A 87 -0.21 5.00 7.06
CA ALA A 87 0.70 4.99 8.20
C ALA A 87 1.67 6.18 8.15
N VAL A 88 2.00 6.75 9.31
CA VAL A 88 2.98 7.85 9.46
C VAL A 88 3.89 7.55 10.66
N ALA A 89 5.18 7.34 10.38
CA ALA A 89 6.19 6.96 11.37
C ALA A 89 6.72 8.17 12.18
N SER A 90 7.41 7.93 13.30
CA SER A 90 7.91 8.97 14.21
C SER A 90 8.93 9.94 13.58
N TRP A 91 9.73 9.48 12.61
CA TRP A 91 10.93 10.18 12.18
C TRP A 91 10.64 11.55 11.56
N GLN A 92 11.18 12.60 12.19
CA GLN A 92 11.02 14.02 11.83
C GLN A 92 9.56 14.54 11.85
N ASN A 93 8.63 13.81 12.49
CA ASN A 93 7.21 14.16 12.50
C ASN A 93 6.74 14.77 13.82
N THR A 94 5.79 15.70 13.70
CA THR A 94 5.13 16.36 14.84
C THR A 94 3.83 15.66 15.23
N SER A 95 3.25 14.86 14.32
CA SER A 95 2.01 14.11 14.48
C SER A 95 2.08 12.74 13.78
N PRO A 96 2.96 11.82 14.18
CA PRO A 96 2.96 10.45 13.69
C PRO A 96 1.70 9.69 14.18
N GLY A 97 1.26 8.70 13.41
CA GLY A 97 0.11 7.86 13.74
C GLY A 97 -0.53 7.22 12.51
N LEU A 98 -1.65 6.51 12.73
CA LEU A 98 -2.49 6.04 11.63
C LEU A 98 -3.45 7.15 11.20
N TYR A 99 -3.54 7.40 9.90
CA TYR A 99 -4.45 8.36 9.29
C TYR A 99 -5.45 7.67 8.36
N TRP A 100 -6.59 8.31 8.11
CA TRP A 100 -7.57 7.86 7.12
C TRP A 100 -8.24 9.01 6.38
N PHE A 101 -8.81 8.70 5.21
CA PHE A 101 -9.65 9.61 4.42
C PHE A 101 -10.66 8.82 3.58
N ASP A 102 -11.79 9.45 3.23
CA ASP A 102 -12.84 8.81 2.41
C ASP A 102 -12.72 9.20 0.93
N LEU A 103 -12.38 8.22 0.10
CA LEU A 103 -12.23 8.33 -1.35
C LEU A 103 -13.55 8.64 -2.07
N SER A 104 -14.72 8.46 -1.43
CA SER A 104 -16.01 8.89 -1.99
C SER A 104 -16.29 10.40 -1.84
N SER A 105 -15.46 11.12 -1.08
CA SER A 105 -15.54 12.58 -0.99
C SER A 105 -14.95 13.23 -2.24
N LYS A 106 -15.62 14.25 -2.78
CA LYS A 106 -15.06 15.12 -3.84
C LYS A 106 -13.88 15.97 -3.36
N THR A 107 -13.73 16.12 -2.04
CA THR A 107 -12.59 16.76 -1.37
C THR A 107 -12.28 15.93 -0.13
N PRO A 108 -11.51 14.83 -0.25
CA PRO A 108 -11.19 14.00 0.90
C PRO A 108 -10.40 14.81 1.93
N ALA A 109 -10.73 14.62 3.21
CA ALA A 109 -10.04 15.25 4.33
C ALA A 109 -9.39 14.15 5.16
N VAL A 110 -8.12 14.37 5.55
CA VAL A 110 -7.37 13.40 6.34
C VAL A 110 -7.67 13.60 7.82
N ALA A 111 -7.95 12.51 8.53
CA ALA A 111 -8.15 12.49 9.98
C ALA A 111 -7.27 11.42 10.64
N GLN A 112 -6.76 11.72 11.84
CA GLN A 112 -5.95 10.76 12.62
C GLN A 112 -6.86 9.77 13.36
N ILE A 113 -6.41 8.52 13.47
CA ILE A 113 -7.05 7.46 14.27
C ILE A 113 -6.30 7.36 15.60
N GLY A 114 -7.02 7.55 16.72
CA GLY A 114 -6.49 7.30 18.06
C GLY A 114 -5.38 8.28 18.50
N PRO A 115 -4.59 7.89 19.52
CA PRO A 115 -3.39 8.64 19.94
C PRO A 115 -2.25 8.53 18.93
N LYS A 116 -1.24 9.40 19.07
CA LYS A 116 0.00 9.33 18.28
C LYS A 116 0.76 8.04 18.57
N ILE A 117 1.19 7.37 17.50
CA ILE A 117 2.02 6.15 17.49
C ILE A 117 3.01 6.26 16.32
N SER A 118 4.07 5.47 16.29
CA SER A 118 5.00 5.45 15.16
C SER A 118 4.54 4.42 14.12
N ALA A 119 3.44 4.71 13.44
CA ALA A 119 2.77 3.75 12.55
C ALA A 119 3.63 3.41 11.34
N GLN A 120 3.76 2.10 11.03
CA GLN A 120 4.58 1.60 9.93
C GLN A 120 3.75 0.88 8.86
N TYR A 121 3.11 -0.24 9.24
CA TYR A 121 2.35 -1.11 8.32
C TYR A 121 0.92 -1.32 8.83
N ILE A 122 0.04 -1.74 7.92
CA ILE A 122 -1.41 -1.83 8.12
C ILE A 122 -1.88 -3.19 7.63
N CYS A 123 -2.84 -3.78 8.33
CA CYS A 123 -3.61 -4.93 7.88
C CYS A 123 -5.10 -4.64 7.94
N ILE A 124 -5.88 -5.19 7.01
CA ILE A 124 -7.35 -5.19 7.05
C ILE A 124 -7.80 -6.66 6.98
N ALA A 125 -8.14 -7.25 8.13
CA ALA A 125 -8.65 -8.61 8.22
C ALA A 125 -10.15 -8.70 7.90
N SER A 126 -10.90 -7.63 8.17
CA SER A 126 -12.29 -7.45 7.73
C SER A 126 -12.68 -5.97 7.72
N SER A 127 -13.88 -5.66 7.21
CA SER A 127 -14.46 -4.31 7.27
C SER A 127 -14.59 -3.76 8.70
N THR A 128 -14.60 -4.61 9.73
CA THR A 128 -14.69 -4.22 11.15
C THR A 128 -13.42 -4.48 11.95
N LYS A 129 -12.40 -5.12 11.36
CA LYS A 129 -11.17 -5.55 12.03
C LYS A 129 -9.93 -5.22 11.20
N GLY A 130 -9.22 -4.17 11.59
CA GLY A 130 -7.91 -3.79 11.06
C GLY A 130 -6.83 -3.82 12.13
N TYR A 131 -5.57 -3.81 11.73
CA TYR A 131 -4.40 -3.77 12.59
C TYR A 131 -3.38 -2.77 12.07
N VAL A 132 -2.63 -2.12 12.96
CA VAL A 132 -1.50 -1.26 12.61
C VAL A 132 -0.31 -1.58 13.51
N SER A 133 0.88 -1.71 12.93
CA SER A 133 2.13 -1.80 13.68
C SER A 133 2.65 -0.41 14.04
N SER A 134 3.06 -0.24 15.29
CA SER A 134 3.84 0.90 15.78
C SER A 134 5.25 0.40 16.07
N ALA A 135 6.26 1.04 15.47
CA ALA A 135 7.67 0.78 15.78
C ALA A 135 8.47 2.07 15.75
N ASP A 136 9.25 2.34 16.79
CA ASP A 136 10.01 3.57 16.95
C ASP A 136 11.43 3.30 17.46
N TRP A 137 12.41 3.43 16.58
CA TRP A 137 13.82 3.29 16.94
C TRP A 137 14.27 4.31 17.99
N ALA A 138 13.59 5.46 18.10
CA ALA A 138 13.88 6.48 19.11
C ALA A 138 13.25 6.20 20.49
N GLY A 139 12.41 5.16 20.63
CA GLY A 139 11.78 4.77 21.90
C GLY A 139 10.83 5.84 22.50
N THR A 140 10.37 6.80 21.70
CA THR A 140 9.37 7.82 22.10
C THR A 140 7.95 7.24 22.07
N TYR A 141 7.69 6.35 21.11
CA TYR A 141 6.45 5.58 21.00
C TYR A 141 6.71 4.10 21.29
N ALA A 142 5.68 3.37 21.73
CA ALA A 142 5.81 1.95 22.02
C ALA A 142 5.91 1.11 20.74
N ASN A 143 6.78 0.10 20.76
CA ASN A 143 6.77 -0.99 19.78
C ASN A 143 5.61 -1.93 20.10
N ALA A 144 4.58 -1.94 19.26
CA ALA A 144 3.30 -2.60 19.55
C ALA A 144 2.50 -2.84 18.26
N VAL A 145 1.49 -3.72 18.34
CA VAL A 145 0.44 -3.82 17.32
C VAL A 145 -0.88 -3.39 17.96
N TYR A 146 -1.65 -2.57 17.25
CA TYR A 146 -2.94 -2.05 17.70
C TYR A 146 -4.07 -2.49 16.76
N PRO A 147 -5.16 -3.10 17.27
CA PRO A 147 -6.36 -3.32 16.48
C PRO A 147 -7.16 -2.01 16.33
N PHE A 148 -7.87 -1.85 15.22
CA PHE A 148 -8.83 -0.76 14.98
C PHE A 148 -10.04 -1.26 14.18
N ASN A 149 -11.08 -0.42 14.04
CA ASN A 149 -12.26 -0.72 13.23
C ASN A 149 -12.27 0.12 11.94
N PRO A 150 -12.02 -0.46 10.75
CA PRO A 150 -12.01 0.27 9.48
C PRO A 150 -13.37 0.89 9.11
N SER A 151 -14.48 0.28 9.50
CA SER A 151 -15.82 0.85 9.28
C SER A 151 -16.10 2.07 10.19
N SER A 152 -15.42 2.17 11.33
CA SER A 152 -15.60 3.24 12.34
C SER A 152 -14.25 3.81 12.83
N PRO A 153 -13.44 4.46 11.96
CA PRO A 153 -12.08 4.90 12.31
C PRO A 153 -12.01 5.89 13.49
N SER A 154 -13.07 6.67 13.69
CA SER A 154 -13.20 7.62 14.80
C SER A 154 -13.31 6.96 16.19
N ALA A 155 -13.48 5.64 16.27
CA ALA A 155 -13.39 4.90 17.53
C ALA A 155 -11.95 4.79 18.07
N GLY A 156 -10.93 5.05 17.24
CA GLY A 156 -9.52 4.92 17.62
C GLY A 156 -9.02 3.48 17.66
N PHE A 157 -7.97 3.25 18.45
CA PHE A 157 -7.38 1.93 18.67
C PHE A 157 -8.04 1.19 19.84
N GLY A 158 -8.12 -0.14 19.72
CA GLY A 158 -8.31 -1.02 20.86
C GLY A 158 -7.02 -1.24 21.66
N THR A 159 -7.09 -2.11 22.67
CA THR A 159 -5.93 -2.51 23.49
C THR A 159 -4.82 -3.09 22.62
N ALA A 160 -3.57 -2.71 22.90
CA ALA A 160 -2.40 -3.28 22.23
C ALA A 160 -2.33 -4.81 22.39
N ILE A 161 -1.90 -5.48 21.32
CA ILE A 161 -1.68 -6.92 21.30
C ILE A 161 -0.55 -7.30 22.26
N SER A 162 -0.72 -8.41 22.98
CA SER A 162 0.21 -8.89 24.02
C SER A 162 0.85 -10.23 23.66
N GLY A 163 1.95 -10.58 24.33
CA GLY A 163 2.65 -11.86 24.16
C GLY A 163 3.85 -11.83 23.21
N PHE A 164 4.27 -10.65 22.72
CA PHE A 164 5.54 -10.49 22.01
C PHE A 164 6.75 -10.52 22.98
N ASP A 165 7.91 -10.92 22.49
CA ASP A 165 9.15 -10.95 23.28
C ASP A 165 9.71 -9.55 23.57
N ALA A 166 10.68 -9.47 24.50
CA ALA A 166 11.51 -8.28 24.65
C ALA A 166 12.30 -8.01 23.34
N GLY A 167 12.60 -6.75 23.06
CA GLY A 167 13.29 -6.35 21.82
C GLY A 167 12.41 -6.29 20.56
N PHE A 168 11.12 -6.65 20.67
CA PHE A 168 10.13 -6.58 19.59
C PHE A 168 10.18 -5.24 18.83
N TYR A 169 10.34 -5.33 17.51
CA TYR A 169 10.34 -4.20 16.58
C TYR A 169 9.49 -4.57 15.35
N PRO A 170 8.16 -4.35 15.40
CA PRO A 170 7.27 -4.85 14.38
C PRO A 170 7.46 -4.13 13.05
N GLN A 171 7.38 -4.87 11.96
CA GLN A 171 7.28 -4.34 10.62
C GLN A 171 5.88 -4.67 10.09
N ASP A 172 5.76 -5.53 9.08
CA ASP A 172 4.49 -5.79 8.41
C ASP A 172 3.51 -6.66 9.22
N VAL A 173 2.23 -6.57 8.86
CA VAL A 173 1.13 -7.29 9.48
C VAL A 173 0.21 -7.84 8.38
N ALA A 174 0.06 -9.16 8.32
CA ALA A 174 -0.79 -9.83 7.34
C ALA A 174 -1.96 -10.56 8.01
N TYR A 175 -3.06 -10.75 7.28
CA TYR A 175 -4.14 -11.64 7.66
C TYR A 175 -4.27 -12.73 6.60
N VAL A 176 -4.11 -13.97 7.03
CA VAL A 176 -4.31 -15.16 6.20
C VAL A 176 -5.74 -15.63 6.46
N ASP A 177 -6.60 -15.53 5.45
CA ASP A 177 -7.89 -16.23 5.47
C ASP A 177 -7.68 -17.70 5.06
N ASP A 178 -8.53 -18.58 5.57
CA ASP A 178 -8.55 -20.01 5.25
C ASP A 178 -9.85 -20.46 4.60
N GLY A 179 -10.78 -19.52 4.34
CA GLY A 179 -12.12 -19.78 3.80
C GLY A 179 -13.06 -20.51 4.75
N ASN A 180 -12.58 -20.95 5.92
CA ASN A 180 -13.32 -21.72 6.92
C ASN A 180 -13.56 -20.91 8.22
N GLY A 181 -13.04 -19.68 8.30
CA GLY A 181 -13.17 -18.80 9.44
C GLY A 181 -12.17 -19.08 10.57
N THR A 182 -11.09 -19.84 10.30
CA THR A 182 -9.99 -20.08 11.24
C THR A 182 -8.72 -19.28 10.89
N GLY A 183 -8.80 -18.42 9.86
CA GLY A 183 -7.76 -17.47 9.47
C GLY A 183 -7.11 -16.69 10.63
N ARG A 184 -5.84 -16.30 10.44
CA ARG A 184 -4.97 -15.75 11.50
C ARG A 184 -4.25 -14.49 11.05
N VAL A 185 -3.95 -13.64 12.04
CA VAL A 185 -3.08 -12.47 11.88
C VAL A 185 -1.64 -12.87 12.16
N PHE A 186 -0.74 -12.48 11.28
CA PHE A 186 0.70 -12.65 11.40
C PHE A 186 1.40 -11.29 11.49
N VAL A 187 2.50 -11.21 12.25
CA VAL A 187 3.26 -9.97 12.51
C VAL A 187 4.75 -10.26 12.34
N ALA A 188 5.43 -9.52 11.45
CA ALA A 188 6.88 -9.58 11.30
C ALA A 188 7.56 -8.79 12.43
N ASP A 189 8.53 -9.41 13.10
CA ASP A 189 9.39 -8.79 14.10
C ASP A 189 10.84 -8.79 13.64
N ASN A 190 11.27 -7.62 13.18
CA ASN A 190 12.61 -7.39 12.67
C ASN A 190 13.67 -7.36 13.78
N GLY A 191 13.27 -7.05 15.02
CA GLY A 191 14.15 -6.95 16.18
C GLY A 191 14.65 -8.31 16.68
N ASN A 192 13.80 -9.35 16.56
CA ASN A 192 14.15 -10.73 16.94
C ASN A 192 14.33 -11.69 15.76
N GLY A 193 14.06 -11.29 14.51
CA GLY A 193 14.11 -12.17 13.34
C GLY A 193 13.01 -13.24 13.37
N LYS A 194 11.77 -12.83 13.69
CA LYS A 194 10.64 -13.72 13.94
C LYS A 194 9.39 -13.30 13.19
N VAL A 195 8.48 -14.23 12.99
CA VAL A 195 7.07 -13.95 12.69
C VAL A 195 6.20 -14.50 13.81
N TYR A 196 5.35 -13.66 14.39
CA TYR A 196 4.34 -14.09 15.37
C TYR A 196 3.01 -14.36 14.68
N ARG A 197 2.29 -15.38 15.16
CA ARG A 197 0.89 -15.63 14.80
C ARG A 197 0.01 -15.36 16.01
N LEU A 198 -1.04 -14.57 15.83
CA LEU A 198 -2.01 -14.25 16.88
C LEU A 198 -3.08 -15.35 17.00
N ASN A 199 -3.77 -15.39 18.13
CA ASN A 199 -4.97 -16.22 18.33
C ASN A 199 -6.10 -15.84 17.35
N ALA A 200 -7.15 -16.67 17.28
CA ALA A 200 -8.33 -16.43 16.42
C ALA A 200 -9.01 -15.08 16.73
N GLU A 201 -9.11 -14.72 18.01
CA GLU A 201 -9.63 -13.43 18.44
C GLU A 201 -8.70 -12.28 18.01
N GLY A 202 -7.43 -12.56 17.78
CA GLY A 202 -6.40 -11.61 17.32
C GLY A 202 -6.12 -10.54 18.37
N THR A 203 -5.88 -10.98 19.61
CA THR A 203 -5.67 -10.20 20.84
C THR A 203 -4.35 -10.55 21.57
N LEU A 204 -3.80 -11.74 21.28
CA LEU A 204 -2.67 -12.37 21.97
C LEU A 204 -1.86 -13.18 20.96
N VAL A 205 -0.54 -13.22 21.11
CA VAL A 205 0.35 -14.15 20.39
C VAL A 205 0.03 -15.60 20.78
N GLU A 206 -0.35 -16.46 19.81
CA GLU A 206 -0.49 -17.91 20.03
C GLU A 206 0.80 -18.69 19.72
N LYS A 207 1.62 -18.19 18.78
CA LYS A 207 2.91 -18.79 18.36
C LYS A 207 3.90 -17.74 17.88
N SER A 208 5.18 -18.08 17.93
CA SER A 208 6.26 -17.41 17.20
C SER A 208 7.01 -18.43 16.34
N PHE A 209 7.51 -18.00 15.19
CA PHE A 209 8.34 -18.76 14.29
C PHE A 209 9.64 -17.99 14.03
N ALA A 210 10.79 -18.65 14.06
CA ALA A 210 12.06 -18.09 13.60
C ALA A 210 12.05 -17.93 12.07
N ALA A 211 12.56 -16.81 11.57
CA ALA A 211 12.82 -16.62 10.16
C ALA A 211 14.17 -17.26 9.77
N SER A 212 14.28 -17.72 8.52
CA SER A 212 15.49 -18.40 8.01
C SER A 212 16.63 -17.43 7.69
N ALA A 213 16.32 -16.15 7.52
CA ALA A 213 17.28 -15.07 7.36
C ALA A 213 16.87 -13.83 8.18
N GLY A 214 17.83 -12.96 8.50
CA GLY A 214 17.59 -11.69 9.17
C GLY A 214 16.84 -10.69 8.28
N GLY A 215 16.45 -9.54 8.85
CA GLY A 215 15.77 -8.50 8.07
C GLY A 215 14.30 -8.80 7.75
N THR A 216 13.65 -9.66 8.54
CA THR A 216 12.21 -9.95 8.49
C THR A 216 11.41 -8.65 8.48
N THR A 217 10.76 -8.34 7.36
CA THR A 217 10.17 -7.01 7.08
C THR A 217 8.76 -7.13 6.53
N GLY A 218 8.59 -7.63 5.31
CA GLY A 218 7.30 -7.74 4.63
C GLY A 218 6.58 -9.08 4.85
N LEU A 219 5.25 -9.06 4.79
CA LEU A 219 4.41 -10.27 4.85
C LEU A 219 3.39 -10.27 3.69
N LEU A 220 3.15 -11.44 3.10
CA LEU A 220 2.11 -11.62 2.08
C LEU A 220 1.31 -12.90 2.36
N ALA A 221 0.01 -12.76 2.60
CA ALA A 221 -0.90 -13.90 2.69
C ALA A 221 -1.07 -14.55 1.31
N GLY A 222 -1.14 -15.88 1.27
CA GLY A 222 -1.34 -16.65 0.04
C GLY A 222 -1.35 -18.15 0.30
N GLU A 223 -1.28 -18.92 -0.78
CA GLU A 223 -1.23 -20.38 -0.75
C GLU A 223 0.10 -20.87 -1.35
N PHE A 224 0.66 -21.96 -0.81
CA PHE A 224 1.87 -22.59 -1.32
C PHE A 224 1.84 -24.09 -1.04
N ASP A 225 2.25 -24.92 -2.00
CA ASP A 225 2.54 -26.34 -1.74
C ASP A 225 3.90 -26.42 -1.03
N SER A 226 3.88 -26.35 0.30
CA SER A 226 5.09 -26.26 1.11
C SER A 226 5.73 -27.62 1.39
N ASN A 227 4.95 -28.69 1.23
CA ASN A 227 5.34 -30.06 1.56
C ASN A 227 5.64 -30.94 0.32
N GLY A 228 5.12 -30.58 -0.86
CA GLY A 228 5.34 -31.26 -2.14
C GLY A 228 4.33 -32.36 -2.49
N ASP A 229 3.16 -32.42 -1.84
CA ASP A 229 2.10 -33.40 -2.12
C ASP A 229 1.13 -32.98 -3.26
N GLY A 230 1.25 -31.75 -3.75
CA GLY A 230 0.40 -31.18 -4.80
C GLY A 230 -0.81 -30.40 -4.29
N VAL A 231 -0.96 -30.21 -2.98
CA VAL A 231 -2.01 -29.40 -2.36
C VAL A 231 -1.40 -28.12 -1.77
N ALA A 232 -1.76 -26.96 -2.32
CA ALA A 232 -1.33 -25.69 -1.77
C ALA A 232 -2.03 -25.41 -0.43
N GLU A 233 -1.24 -25.07 0.59
CA GLU A 233 -1.69 -24.77 1.94
C GLU A 233 -1.81 -23.26 2.11
N ALA A 234 -2.87 -22.76 2.75
CA ALA A 234 -2.97 -21.34 3.12
C ALA A 234 -1.92 -20.99 4.18
N GLY A 235 -1.28 -19.82 4.06
CA GLY A 235 -0.23 -19.37 4.97
C GLY A 235 0.28 -17.96 4.64
N VAL A 236 1.45 -17.62 5.17
CA VAL A 236 2.10 -16.32 4.95
C VAL A 236 3.51 -16.48 4.38
N PHE A 237 3.79 -15.77 3.29
CA PHE A 237 5.13 -15.57 2.76
C PHE A 237 5.81 -14.44 3.53
N VAL A 238 7.09 -14.62 3.84
CA VAL A 238 7.87 -13.73 4.70
C VAL A 238 9.05 -13.19 3.92
N ALA A 239 9.13 -11.87 3.75
CA ALA A 239 10.29 -11.22 3.14
C ALA A 239 11.35 -10.92 4.21
N ASN A 240 12.49 -11.62 4.12
CA ASN A 240 13.66 -11.38 4.94
C ASN A 240 14.72 -10.68 4.09
N SER A 241 15.02 -9.41 4.38
CA SER A 241 15.98 -8.62 3.58
C SER A 241 17.45 -9.00 3.79
N GLY A 242 17.75 -9.97 4.67
CA GLY A 242 19.09 -10.30 5.16
C GLY A 242 19.59 -9.30 6.21
N GLY A 243 19.16 -8.04 6.13
CA GLY A 243 19.73 -6.93 6.89
C GLY A 243 21.00 -6.40 6.24
N TYR A 244 21.86 -5.76 7.02
CA TYR A 244 23.09 -5.12 6.55
C TYR A 244 24.29 -5.49 7.44
N ASP A 245 25.48 -5.54 6.85
CA ASP A 245 26.74 -5.64 7.61
C ASP A 245 27.11 -4.29 8.28
N ALA A 246 28.19 -4.28 9.06
CA ALA A 246 28.67 -3.09 9.75
C ALA A 246 29.14 -1.94 8.82
N ASN A 247 29.22 -2.19 7.51
CA ASN A 247 29.61 -1.23 6.47
C ASN A 247 28.41 -0.80 5.59
N TRP A 248 27.19 -1.24 5.93
CA TRP A 248 25.96 -1.08 5.13
C TRP A 248 25.93 -1.84 3.78
N ASN A 249 26.70 -2.91 3.64
CA ASN A 249 26.50 -3.88 2.57
C ASN A 249 25.25 -4.73 2.87
N PRO A 250 24.32 -4.96 1.93
CA PRO A 250 23.20 -5.86 2.15
C PRO A 250 23.68 -7.30 2.32
N LEU A 251 23.07 -8.01 3.28
CA LEU A 251 23.32 -9.43 3.54
C LEU A 251 22.38 -10.30 2.70
N PRO A 252 22.70 -11.60 2.46
CA PRO A 252 21.78 -12.52 1.78
C PRO A 252 20.48 -12.66 2.60
N GLY A 253 19.37 -12.41 1.92
CA GLY A 253 18.02 -12.56 2.47
C GLY A 253 17.37 -13.89 2.09
N SER A 254 16.09 -14.04 2.42
CA SER A 254 15.25 -15.13 1.94
C SER A 254 13.81 -14.67 1.73
N ILE A 255 13.05 -15.49 1.01
CA ILE A 255 11.60 -15.57 1.17
C ILE A 255 11.29 -16.91 1.81
N ASP A 256 10.64 -16.87 2.96
CA ASP A 256 10.14 -18.06 3.65
C ASP A 256 8.61 -18.17 3.47
N PHE A 257 8.06 -19.33 3.78
CA PHE A 257 6.63 -19.58 3.91
C PHE A 257 6.33 -20.24 5.25
N ILE A 258 5.27 -19.77 5.91
CA ILE A 258 4.76 -20.31 7.17
C ILE A 258 3.31 -20.75 6.94
N PRO A 259 3.02 -22.06 6.82
CA PRO A 259 1.66 -22.58 6.71
C PRO A 259 0.79 -22.14 7.89
N LEU A 260 -0.51 -21.96 7.67
CA LEU A 260 -1.47 -21.65 8.73
C LEU A 260 -1.53 -22.76 9.79
N GLY A 261 -1.30 -24.01 9.39
CA GLY A 261 -1.18 -25.18 10.26
C GLY A 261 0.12 -25.24 11.08
N ALA A 262 1.12 -24.39 10.81
CA ALA A 262 2.46 -24.49 11.40
C ALA A 262 2.44 -24.57 12.94
N SER A 263 3.26 -25.46 13.47
CA SER A 263 3.30 -25.85 14.88
C SER A 263 4.57 -25.38 15.59
N SER A 264 5.68 -25.26 14.87
CA SER A 264 7.04 -25.00 15.33
C SER A 264 7.89 -24.38 14.22
N ASP A 265 9.14 -24.00 14.54
CA ASP A 265 10.12 -23.51 13.55
C ASP A 265 10.46 -24.55 12.46
N ALA A 266 10.24 -25.85 12.72
CA ALA A 266 10.50 -26.91 11.75
C ALA A 266 9.44 -26.97 10.62
N ASP A 267 8.34 -26.23 10.75
CA ASP A 267 7.28 -26.12 9.76
C ASP A 267 7.46 -24.88 8.83
N VAL A 268 8.59 -24.15 8.97
CA VAL A 268 8.95 -22.99 8.13
C VAL A 268 9.75 -23.46 6.91
N VAL A 269 9.32 -23.06 5.71
CA VAL A 269 9.91 -23.52 4.45
C VAL A 269 10.56 -22.35 3.70
N VAL A 270 11.83 -22.48 3.31
CA VAL A 270 12.50 -21.49 2.46
C VAL A 270 12.00 -21.63 1.00
N VAL A 271 11.24 -20.64 0.55
CA VAL A 271 10.73 -20.54 -0.83
C VAL A 271 11.83 -20.06 -1.79
N GLN A 272 12.69 -19.14 -1.34
CA GLN A 272 13.79 -18.61 -2.12
C GLN A 272 14.94 -18.20 -1.19
N SER A 273 16.14 -18.75 -1.38
CA SER A 273 17.35 -18.28 -0.69
C SER A 273 18.02 -17.13 -1.45
N ASP A 274 18.96 -16.47 -0.79
CA ASP A 274 19.92 -15.51 -1.37
C ASP A 274 19.28 -14.29 -2.05
N LEU A 275 18.08 -13.90 -1.58
CA LEU A 275 17.27 -12.82 -2.14
C LEU A 275 16.91 -11.80 -1.06
N SER A 276 17.47 -10.59 -1.17
CA SER A 276 17.13 -9.48 -0.27
C SER A 276 15.83 -8.80 -0.75
N ALA A 277 14.70 -9.19 -0.16
CA ALA A 277 13.38 -8.59 -0.42
C ALA A 277 12.84 -7.89 0.84
N THR A 278 12.04 -6.83 0.65
CA THR A 278 11.32 -6.12 1.73
C THR A 278 9.80 -6.12 1.55
N ALA A 279 9.31 -6.29 0.31
CA ALA A 279 7.88 -6.40 0.02
C ALA A 279 7.61 -7.38 -1.12
N LEU A 280 6.41 -7.99 -1.10
CA LEU A 280 6.00 -9.09 -1.99
C LEU A 280 4.58 -8.84 -2.53
N ALA A 281 4.30 -9.30 -3.75
CA ALA A 281 2.93 -9.40 -4.29
C ALA A 281 2.80 -10.52 -5.34
N PHE A 282 1.66 -11.19 -5.39
CA PHE A 282 1.35 -12.15 -6.46
C PHE A 282 0.92 -11.44 -7.74
N LEU A 283 1.57 -11.76 -8.86
CA LEU A 283 1.13 -11.39 -10.22
C LEU A 283 0.06 -12.35 -10.75
N ASP A 284 0.23 -13.65 -10.47
CA ASP A 284 -0.77 -14.71 -10.62
C ASP A 284 -0.52 -15.81 -9.57
N ALA A 285 -1.22 -16.94 -9.67
CA ALA A 285 -1.12 -18.06 -8.73
C ALA A 285 0.24 -18.79 -8.69
N THR A 286 1.12 -18.54 -9.67
CA THR A 286 2.46 -19.15 -9.78
C THR A 286 3.60 -18.13 -9.78
N HIS A 287 3.31 -16.84 -9.93
CA HIS A 287 4.31 -15.79 -10.08
C HIS A 287 4.31 -14.82 -8.91
N LEU A 288 5.32 -14.93 -8.05
CA LEU A 288 5.57 -14.01 -6.94
C LEU A 288 6.53 -12.90 -7.39
N ALA A 289 6.08 -11.65 -7.31
CA ALA A 289 6.95 -10.48 -7.46
C ALA A 289 7.51 -10.09 -6.09
N ALA A 290 8.79 -9.72 -6.05
CA ALA A 290 9.51 -9.27 -4.87
C ALA A 290 10.26 -7.97 -5.17
N THR A 291 10.37 -7.06 -4.20
CA THR A 291 11.14 -5.82 -4.35
C THR A 291 11.88 -5.43 -3.07
N SER A 292 12.99 -4.71 -3.26
CA SER A 292 13.73 -3.98 -2.25
C SER A 292 14.39 -2.75 -2.89
N TYR A 293 15.13 -1.96 -2.11
CA TYR A 293 15.65 -0.67 -2.58
C TYR A 293 16.55 -0.80 -3.82
N GLY A 294 16.08 -0.27 -4.95
CA GLY A 294 16.77 -0.31 -6.24
C GLY A 294 16.57 -1.59 -7.07
N HIS A 295 15.88 -2.63 -6.56
CA HIS A 295 15.75 -3.92 -7.24
C HIS A 295 14.34 -4.54 -7.17
N THR A 296 13.95 -5.24 -8.24
CA THR A 296 12.67 -5.93 -8.37
C THR A 296 12.89 -7.25 -9.08
N TRP A 297 12.25 -8.30 -8.61
CA TRP A 297 12.38 -9.66 -9.14
C TRP A 297 11.03 -10.33 -9.35
N LEU A 298 11.04 -11.31 -10.23
CA LEU A 298 9.98 -12.26 -10.50
C LEU A 298 10.47 -13.66 -10.11
N ILE A 299 9.62 -14.41 -9.42
CA ILE A 299 9.88 -15.76 -8.94
C ILE A 299 8.78 -16.68 -9.46
N ASP A 300 9.17 -17.62 -10.32
CA ASP A 300 8.30 -18.65 -10.86
C ASP A 300 8.20 -19.83 -9.87
N LEU A 301 7.13 -19.83 -9.08
CA LEU A 301 6.88 -20.84 -8.05
C LEU A 301 6.65 -22.24 -8.63
N SER A 302 6.36 -22.38 -9.93
CA SER A 302 6.16 -23.68 -10.58
C SER A 302 7.46 -24.45 -10.87
N LYS A 303 8.61 -23.75 -10.81
CA LYS A 303 9.95 -24.34 -10.97
C LYS A 303 10.57 -24.70 -9.63
N LEU A 304 11.46 -25.69 -9.61
CA LEU A 304 12.24 -26.03 -8.41
C LEU A 304 13.14 -24.86 -7.97
N ALA A 305 13.42 -24.76 -6.67
CA ALA A 305 14.30 -23.73 -6.10
C ALA A 305 15.73 -23.72 -6.70
N SER A 306 16.17 -24.85 -7.28
CA SER A 306 17.46 -25.03 -7.95
C SER A 306 17.47 -24.66 -9.44
N ASP A 307 16.33 -24.28 -10.02
CA ASP A 307 16.25 -23.87 -11.43
C ASP A 307 16.74 -22.42 -11.59
N ALA A 308 17.82 -22.22 -12.36
CA ALA A 308 18.38 -20.90 -12.64
C ALA A 308 17.43 -19.95 -13.41
N SER A 309 16.32 -20.45 -13.94
CA SER A 309 15.24 -19.68 -14.57
C SER A 309 14.01 -19.45 -13.68
N ARG A 310 14.07 -19.81 -12.39
CA ARG A 310 13.06 -19.48 -11.38
C ARG A 310 13.06 -18.00 -11.01
N LEU A 311 14.25 -17.44 -10.75
CA LEU A 311 14.44 -16.06 -10.30
C LEU A 311 14.91 -15.18 -11.47
N THR A 312 14.15 -14.13 -11.80
CA THR A 312 14.50 -13.15 -12.84
C THR A 312 14.41 -11.73 -12.31
N GLU A 313 15.47 -10.94 -12.46
CA GLU A 313 15.44 -9.51 -12.12
C GLU A 313 14.68 -8.74 -13.21
N ILE A 314 13.66 -7.98 -12.82
CA ILE A 314 12.87 -7.14 -13.71
C ILE A 314 13.56 -5.78 -13.83
N LYS A 315 13.74 -5.32 -15.08
CA LYS A 315 14.50 -4.11 -15.42
C LYS A 315 13.68 -3.17 -16.31
N THR A 316 14.11 -1.92 -16.38
CA THR A 316 13.58 -0.95 -17.34
C THR A 316 13.98 -1.32 -18.77
N SER A 317 13.38 -0.66 -19.77
CA SER A 317 13.75 -0.81 -21.19
C SER A 317 15.19 -0.39 -21.52
N SER A 318 15.87 0.34 -20.64
CA SER A 318 17.30 0.66 -20.73
C SER A 318 18.22 -0.33 -20.02
N GLY A 319 17.67 -1.38 -19.40
CA GLY A 319 18.42 -2.38 -18.62
C GLY A 319 18.80 -1.91 -17.21
N ALA A 320 18.24 -0.80 -16.72
CA ALA A 320 18.45 -0.35 -15.34
C ALA A 320 17.52 -1.12 -14.37
N SER A 321 18.03 -1.38 -13.17
CA SER A 321 17.23 -1.93 -12.06
C SER A 321 16.39 -0.82 -11.40
N PHE A 322 15.28 -1.20 -10.78
CA PHE A 322 14.39 -0.32 -10.02
C PHE A 322 13.75 -1.10 -8.88
N GLY A 323 13.34 -0.42 -7.80
CA GLY A 323 12.65 -1.04 -6.67
C GLY A 323 12.63 -0.16 -5.43
N SER A 324 11.77 -0.49 -4.46
CA SER A 324 11.65 0.24 -3.19
C SER A 324 11.07 -0.67 -2.11
N MET A 325 10.47 -0.11 -1.06
CA MET A 325 9.98 -0.84 0.11
C MET A 325 8.53 -1.32 0.01
N ASP A 326 7.89 -1.18 -1.16
CA ASP A 326 6.47 -1.51 -1.34
C ASP A 326 6.18 -1.99 -2.77
N ILE A 327 5.12 -2.79 -2.92
CA ILE A 327 4.61 -3.31 -4.20
C ILE A 327 3.11 -3.60 -4.07
N ALA A 328 2.36 -3.30 -5.12
CA ALA A 328 0.95 -3.67 -5.23
C ALA A 328 0.63 -4.21 -6.63
N VAL A 329 -0.31 -5.15 -6.72
CA VAL A 329 -0.76 -5.74 -7.99
C VAL A 329 -2.24 -5.42 -8.24
N ARG A 330 -2.56 -5.04 -9.47
CA ARG A 330 -3.92 -4.84 -9.98
C ARG A 330 -4.00 -5.38 -11.40
N GLU A 331 -5.00 -6.24 -11.68
CA GLU A 331 -5.35 -6.70 -13.04
C GLU A 331 -4.16 -7.30 -13.81
N GLY A 332 -3.32 -8.10 -13.14
CA GLY A 332 -2.14 -8.76 -13.73
C GLY A 332 -0.91 -7.87 -13.89
N TYR A 333 -0.96 -6.63 -13.42
CA TYR A 333 0.17 -5.70 -13.39
C TYR A 333 0.63 -5.40 -11.97
N ALA A 334 1.93 -5.54 -11.75
CA ALA A 334 2.62 -5.02 -10.57
C ALA A 334 2.97 -3.55 -10.76
N TYR A 335 2.84 -2.78 -9.68
CA TYR A 335 3.21 -1.37 -9.57
C TYR A 335 4.24 -1.26 -8.45
N VAL A 336 5.43 -0.78 -8.79
CA VAL A 336 6.58 -0.66 -7.87
C VAL A 336 7.12 0.77 -7.91
N PRO A 337 7.10 1.51 -6.80
CA PRO A 337 7.73 2.83 -6.70
C PRO A 337 9.27 2.70 -6.73
N ASP A 338 9.97 3.72 -7.20
CA ASP A 338 11.44 3.69 -7.39
C ASP A 338 12.26 4.33 -6.25
N GLY A 339 11.61 4.76 -5.17
CA GLY A 339 12.23 5.51 -4.07
C GLY A 339 12.45 7.00 -4.38
N ALA A 340 12.22 7.42 -5.62
CA ALA A 340 12.44 8.78 -6.11
C ALA A 340 11.12 9.39 -6.62
N GLN A 341 10.88 9.38 -7.93
CA GLN A 341 9.79 10.13 -8.57
C GLN A 341 8.99 9.30 -9.59
N THR A 342 9.22 7.99 -9.68
CA THR A 342 8.60 7.10 -10.68
C THR A 342 7.87 5.95 -10.00
N VAL A 343 6.73 5.56 -10.56
CA VAL A 343 6.17 4.21 -10.35
C VAL A 343 6.41 3.41 -11.62
N TYR A 344 7.04 2.26 -11.52
CA TYR A 344 7.19 1.33 -12.63
C TYR A 344 6.06 0.30 -12.61
N ARG A 345 5.35 0.19 -13.73
CA ARG A 345 4.35 -0.86 -13.96
C ARG A 345 4.91 -1.95 -14.86
N PHE A 346 4.80 -3.21 -14.46
CA PHE A 346 5.14 -4.35 -15.32
C PHE A 346 4.14 -5.50 -15.15
N GLY A 347 4.17 -6.46 -16.07
CA GLY A 347 3.38 -7.69 -16.01
C GLY A 347 4.10 -8.78 -16.81
N LEU A 348 3.76 -10.05 -16.58
CA LEU A 348 4.55 -11.21 -17.02
C LEU A 348 4.93 -11.20 -18.51
N ASN A 349 4.03 -10.71 -19.37
CA ASN A 349 4.21 -10.62 -20.81
C ASN A 349 4.12 -9.16 -21.32
N SER A 350 4.48 -8.17 -20.49
CA SER A 350 4.33 -6.74 -20.78
C SER A 350 5.56 -5.93 -20.42
N PRO A 351 5.96 -4.94 -21.25
CA PRO A 351 7.16 -4.15 -21.00
C PRO A 351 7.00 -3.24 -19.79
N THR A 352 8.08 -3.12 -19.01
CA THR A 352 8.20 -2.19 -17.88
C THR A 352 7.92 -0.76 -18.34
N THR A 353 6.80 -0.21 -17.88
CA THR A 353 6.31 1.14 -18.18
C THR A 353 6.66 2.08 -17.02
N ALA A 354 7.28 3.23 -17.29
CA ALA A 354 7.54 4.25 -16.28
C ALA A 354 6.34 5.22 -16.17
N ILE A 355 5.88 5.50 -14.95
CA ILE A 355 4.83 6.47 -14.62
C ILE A 355 5.46 7.61 -13.80
N PRO A 356 5.81 8.75 -14.42
CA PRO A 356 6.31 9.92 -13.72
C PRO A 356 5.25 10.43 -12.73
N THR A 357 5.63 10.50 -11.45
CA THR A 357 4.71 10.75 -10.34
C THR A 357 5.13 11.95 -9.49
N GLY A 358 6.42 12.07 -9.17
CA GLY A 358 7.00 13.28 -8.57
C GLY A 358 7.38 14.36 -9.59
N LYS A 359 7.79 15.53 -9.11
CA LYS A 359 8.12 16.72 -9.92
C LYS A 359 9.42 17.41 -9.51
N SER A 360 9.72 17.50 -8.21
CA SER A 360 10.88 18.21 -7.69
C SER A 360 11.35 17.65 -6.33
N GLY A 361 11.66 16.36 -6.31
CA GLY A 361 12.30 15.70 -5.16
C GLY A 361 11.34 15.32 -4.05
N GLU A 362 10.08 15.03 -4.36
CA GLU A 362 9.28 14.01 -3.67
C GLU A 362 10.06 12.69 -3.54
N MET A 363 9.65 11.83 -2.62
CA MET A 363 10.14 10.44 -2.52
C MET A 363 8.97 9.48 -2.56
N ILE A 364 8.65 8.99 -3.75
CA ILE A 364 7.62 7.99 -3.97
C ILE A 364 8.18 6.63 -3.50
N THR A 365 7.71 6.11 -2.37
CA THR A 365 8.20 4.83 -1.81
C THR A 365 7.11 3.84 -1.40
N ASN A 366 5.84 4.25 -1.40
CA ASN A 366 4.69 3.38 -1.09
C ASN A 366 3.61 3.49 -2.18
N ILE A 367 2.84 2.41 -2.37
CA ILE A 367 1.87 2.23 -3.45
C ILE A 367 0.63 1.48 -2.94
N ALA A 368 -0.55 1.98 -3.25
CA ALA A 368 -1.81 1.34 -2.90
C ALA A 368 -2.70 1.12 -4.13
N VAL A 369 -3.45 0.02 -4.10
CA VAL A 369 -4.49 -0.27 -5.09
C VAL A 369 -5.83 -0.40 -4.41
N ARG A 370 -6.88 0.07 -5.09
CA ARG A 370 -8.27 -0.23 -4.76
C ARG A 370 -8.59 -1.62 -5.32
N GLN A 371 -9.22 -2.47 -4.51
CA GLN A 371 -9.83 -3.73 -4.97
C GLN A 371 -11.23 -3.46 -5.52
#